data_AF-A0A6G3WKS9-F1
#
_entry.id   AF-A0A6G3WKS9-F1
#
_cell.length_a   1.000
_cell.length_b   1.000
_cell.length_c   1.000
_cell.angle_alpha   90.00
_cell.angle_beta   90.00
_cell.angle_gamma   90.00
#
_symmetry.space_group_name_H-M   'P 1'
#
loop_
_entity.id
_entity.type
_entity.pdbx_description
1 polymer ?
#
loop_
_entity_poly.entity_id
_entity_poly.type
_entity_poly.pdbx_seq_one_letter_code
_entity_poly.pdbx_strand_id
1 'polypeptide(L)'
;MLVDNGVKGDSRVQKAARSAADAGWDVVLFGVSPNSEKHSWKIGDAQVRLIPKPNPLRPRRHDMRRPFPRRPLAYRSPQVARYRVQAVKAWRSDLSFRQAAAKAAAAGHPGRSAGGSRGRLLVPRVSSKLYSKWVALRARETTNLQERRSMLDAPLDRTTTALWQKLMKQRSWRRLMPNLWDF
;
A
#
# COMPACT_ATOMS: atom_id res chain seq x y z
N MET A 1 27.67 9.01 11.98
CA MET A 1 26.45 9.48 12.70
C MET A 1 25.27 8.58 12.35
N LEU A 2 24.46 8.18 13.32
CA LEU A 2 23.29 7.33 13.12
C LEU A 2 22.02 8.04 13.61
N VAL A 3 20.94 7.96 12.84
CA VAL A 3 19.66 8.60 13.17
C VAL A 3 18.50 7.65 12.82
N ASP A 4 17.51 7.55 13.71
CA ASP A 4 16.30 6.72 13.49
C ASP A 4 15.22 7.42 12.63
N ASN A 5 15.53 8.62 12.12
CA ASN A 5 14.65 9.40 11.26
C ASN A 5 15.13 9.38 9.80
N GLY A 6 14.25 9.82 8.90
CA GLY A 6 14.67 10.24 7.57
C GLY A 6 15.54 11.49 7.65
N VAL A 7 16.64 11.53 6.89
CA VAL A 7 17.54 12.71 6.86
C VAL A 7 16.89 13.89 6.12
N LYS A 8 16.07 13.62 5.10
CA LYS A 8 15.34 14.65 4.35
C LYS A 8 14.19 15.19 5.22
N GLY A 9 14.28 16.47 5.60
CA GLY A 9 13.30 17.15 6.46
C GLY A 9 13.78 17.40 7.89
N ASP A 10 14.82 16.72 8.38
CA ASP A 10 15.46 17.03 9.66
C ASP A 10 16.65 17.96 9.46
N SER A 11 16.40 19.26 9.51
CA SER A 11 17.42 20.30 9.29
C SER A 11 18.55 20.26 10.33
N ARG A 12 18.29 19.75 11.55
CA ARG A 12 19.30 19.71 12.63
C ARG A 12 20.38 18.71 12.33
N VAL A 13 19.98 17.51 11.90
CA VAL A 13 20.91 16.44 11.54
C VAL A 13 21.79 16.85 10.36
N GLN A 14 21.20 17.49 9.36
CA GLN A 14 21.95 17.96 8.19
C GLN A 14 22.98 19.04 8.55
N LYS A 15 22.59 20.00 9.40
CA LYS A 15 23.50 21.05 9.88
C LYS A 15 24.63 20.47 10.73
N ALA A 16 24.32 19.53 11.62
CA ALA A 16 25.33 18.87 12.45
C ALA A 16 26.31 18.06 11.59
N ALA A 17 25.81 17.27 10.63
CA ALA A 17 26.66 16.49 9.73
C ALA A 17 27.55 17.40 8.86
N ARG A 18 27.00 18.50 8.35
CA ARG A 18 27.78 19.49 7.59
C ARG A 18 28.83 20.16 8.46
N SER A 19 28.46 20.67 9.64
CA SER A 19 29.41 21.33 10.55
C SER A 19 30.54 20.41 10.98
N ALA A 20 30.28 19.11 11.19
CA ALA A 20 31.32 18.14 11.49
C ALA A 20 32.23 17.90 10.28
N ALA A 21 31.67 17.79 9.07
CA ALA A 21 32.47 17.66 7.85
C ALA A 21 33.32 18.91 7.57
N ASP A 22 32.74 20.12 7.74
CA ASP A 22 33.44 21.40 7.59
C ASP A 22 34.58 21.56 8.62
N ALA A 23 34.48 20.90 9.78
CA ALA A 23 35.54 20.82 10.78
C ALA A 23 36.62 19.75 10.47
N GLY A 24 36.57 19.13 9.28
CA GLY A 24 37.57 18.18 8.79
C GLY A 24 37.32 16.71 9.14
N TRP A 25 36.16 16.36 9.70
CA TRP A 25 35.83 14.96 10.01
C TRP A 25 35.29 14.23 8.78
N ASP A 26 35.68 12.97 8.59
CA ASP A 26 35.00 12.09 7.63
C ASP A 26 33.64 11.64 8.20
N VAL A 27 32.56 12.24 7.68
CA VAL A 27 31.21 12.04 8.20
C VAL A 27 30.41 11.15 7.26
N VAL A 28 30.03 9.98 7.76
CA VAL A 28 28.97 9.16 7.17
C VAL A 28 27.73 9.19 8.07
N LEU A 29 26.64 9.71 7.51
CA LEU A 29 25.32 9.81 8.14
C LEU A 29 24.42 8.68 7.68
N PHE A 30 24.06 7.79 8.59
CA PHE A 30 23.08 6.74 8.37
C PHE A 30 21.70 7.16 8.87
N GLY A 31 20.68 6.96 8.04
CA GLY A 31 19.28 7.24 8.38
C GLY A 31 18.32 6.16 7.86
N VAL A 32 17.04 6.31 8.19
CA VAL A 32 15.98 5.38 7.75
C VAL A 32 15.46 5.77 6.37
N SER A 33 15.39 4.81 5.45
CA SER A 33 14.82 5.03 4.12
C SER A 33 13.30 5.22 4.15
N PRO A 34 12.75 6.20 3.41
CA PRO A 34 11.30 6.38 3.31
C PRO A 34 10.61 5.24 2.54
N ASN A 35 11.37 4.46 1.77
CA ASN A 35 10.89 3.35 0.96
C ASN A 35 11.74 2.10 1.20
N SER A 36 11.48 1.03 0.45
CA SER A 36 12.21 -0.23 0.56
C SER A 36 13.57 -0.22 -0.16
N GLU A 37 14.06 0.95 -0.60
CA GLU A 37 15.30 1.10 -1.38
C GLU A 37 16.36 1.84 -0.57
N LYS A 38 17.62 1.60 -0.90
CA LYS A 38 18.75 2.37 -0.34
C LYS A 38 18.87 3.69 -1.10
N HIS A 39 19.10 4.78 -0.38
CA HIS A 39 19.38 6.09 -0.99
C HIS A 39 20.72 6.61 -0.50
N SER A 40 21.47 7.25 -1.38
CA SER A 40 22.74 7.89 -1.02
C SER A 40 22.91 9.22 -1.71
N TRP A 41 23.40 10.21 -0.97
CA TRP A 41 23.76 11.52 -1.50
C TRP A 41 24.78 12.19 -0.57
N LYS A 42 25.23 13.40 -0.90
CA LYS A 42 26.16 14.19 -0.07
C LYS A 42 25.50 15.47 0.45
N ILE A 43 25.95 15.92 1.62
CA ILE A 43 25.61 17.23 2.21
C ILE A 43 26.92 17.92 2.57
N GLY A 44 27.41 18.82 1.70
CA GLY A 44 28.81 19.25 1.77
C GLY A 44 29.71 18.03 1.54
N ASP A 45 30.71 17.84 2.41
CA ASP A 45 31.59 16.67 2.37
C ASP A 45 31.05 15.45 3.13
N ALA A 46 29.96 15.60 3.89
CA ALA A 46 29.32 14.48 4.57
C ALA A 46 28.59 13.56 3.59
N GLN A 47 28.80 12.25 3.70
CA GLN A 47 28.04 11.22 2.98
C GLN A 47 26.76 10.87 3.73
N VAL A 48 25.64 10.75 3.04
CA VAL A 48 24.37 10.29 3.59
C VAL A 48 23.99 8.96 2.98
N ARG A 49 23.57 7.99 3.81
CA ARG A 49 23.09 6.67 3.41
C ARG A 49 21.80 6.35 4.16
N LEU A 50 20.69 6.26 3.43
CA LEU A 50 19.43 5.77 3.98
C LEU A 50 19.29 4.27 3.75
N ILE A 51 18.99 3.54 4.83
CA ILE A 51 18.85 2.09 4.81
C ILE A 51 17.37 1.73 5.04
N PRO A 52 16.79 0.80 4.26
CA PRO A 52 15.47 0.25 4.53
C PRO A 52 15.44 -0.45 5.89
N LYS A 53 14.49 -0.05 6.74
CA LYS A 53 14.22 -0.66 8.04
C LYS A 53 12.89 -1.42 7.95
N PRO A 54 12.84 -2.74 8.27
CA PRO A 54 11.59 -3.45 8.43
C PRO A 54 10.71 -2.76 9.48
N ASN A 55 9.41 -2.64 9.21
CA ASN A 55 8.45 -2.05 10.15
C ASN A 55 7.19 -2.95 10.21
N PRO A 56 7.30 -4.16 10.79
CA PRO A 56 6.22 -5.14 10.87
C PRO A 56 4.98 -4.63 11.61
N LEU A 57 5.14 -3.68 12.54
CA LEU A 57 4.06 -3.06 13.30
C LEU A 57 3.49 -1.81 12.62
N ARG A 58 3.95 -1.47 11.40
CA ARG A 58 3.43 -0.34 10.61
C ARG A 58 1.90 -0.35 10.46
N PRO A 59 1.24 -1.49 10.16
CA PRO A 59 -0.21 -1.55 10.11
C PRO A 59 -0.77 -1.34 11.53
N ARG A 60 -1.62 -0.33 11.72
CA ARG A 60 -2.19 -0.06 13.03
C ARG A 60 -3.26 -1.12 13.33
N ARG A 61 -3.46 -1.47 14.61
CA ARG A 61 -4.47 -2.47 15.00
C ARG A 61 -5.87 -2.16 14.47
N HIS A 62 -6.25 -0.89 14.37
CA HIS A 62 -7.56 -0.49 13.83
C HIS A 62 -7.66 -0.65 12.30
N ASP A 63 -6.54 -0.56 11.57
CA ASP A 63 -6.48 -0.83 10.13
C ASP A 63 -6.78 -2.29 9.82
N MET A 64 -6.45 -3.19 10.75
CA MET A 64 -6.64 -4.65 10.63
C MET A 64 -8.04 -5.13 11.03
N ARG A 65 -8.92 -4.25 11.53
CA ARG A 65 -10.29 -4.65 11.94
C ARG A 65 -11.08 -5.14 10.73
N ARG A 66 -12.06 -6.03 10.96
CA ARG A 66 -12.97 -6.47 9.88
C ARG A 66 -13.78 -5.28 9.34
N PRO A 67 -14.15 -5.29 8.04
CA PRO A 67 -14.96 -4.21 7.46
C PRO A 67 -16.34 -4.07 8.08
N PHE A 68 -16.98 -5.18 8.42
CA PHE A 68 -18.27 -5.20 9.12
C PHE A 68 -18.08 -4.76 10.58
N PRO A 69 -18.97 -3.91 11.14
CA PRO A 69 -20.21 -3.39 10.54
C PRO A 69 -20.06 -2.10 9.72
N ARG A 70 -18.88 -1.45 9.74
CA ARG A 70 -18.67 -0.13 9.13
C ARG A 70 -18.94 -0.06 7.62
N ARG A 71 -18.47 -1.07 6.88
CA ARG A 71 -18.56 -1.18 5.41
C ARG A 71 -18.67 -2.65 5.00
N PRO A 72 -19.88 -3.24 4.96
CA PRO A 72 -20.06 -4.68 4.68
C PRO A 72 -19.57 -5.08 3.27
N LEU A 73 -19.64 -4.15 2.30
CA LEU A 73 -19.23 -4.41 0.92
C LEU A 73 -17.73 -4.33 0.68
N ALA A 74 -16.94 -3.79 1.61
CA ALA A 74 -15.49 -3.74 1.46
C ALA A 74 -14.87 -5.15 1.51
N TYR A 75 -13.67 -5.29 0.95
CA TYR A 75 -12.86 -6.49 1.10
C TYR A 75 -12.24 -6.54 2.49
N ARG A 76 -11.90 -7.76 2.94
CA ARG A 76 -11.26 -7.98 4.26
C ARG A 76 -9.92 -7.25 4.39
N SER A 77 -9.18 -7.10 3.30
CA SER A 77 -7.92 -6.37 3.26
C SER A 77 -7.71 -5.64 1.92
N PRO A 78 -6.92 -4.56 1.90
CA PRO A 78 -6.52 -3.88 0.66
C PRO A 78 -5.79 -4.80 -0.32
N GLN A 79 -5.03 -5.78 0.17
CA GLN A 79 -4.32 -6.75 -0.68
C GLN A 79 -5.31 -7.61 -1.47
N VAL A 80 -6.40 -8.07 -0.83
CA VAL A 80 -7.45 -8.83 -1.52
C VAL A 80 -8.14 -7.99 -2.58
N ALA A 81 -8.40 -6.71 -2.30
CA ALA A 81 -8.96 -5.79 -3.29
C ALA A 81 -8.04 -5.64 -4.52
N ARG A 82 -6.73 -5.39 -4.29
CA ARG A 82 -5.73 -5.28 -5.37
C ARG A 82 -5.64 -6.55 -6.21
N TYR A 83 -5.58 -7.71 -5.54
CA TYR A 83 -5.57 -9.01 -6.22
C TYR A 83 -6.81 -9.20 -7.10
N ARG A 84 -8.02 -8.92 -6.58
CA ARG A 84 -9.28 -9.07 -7.33
C ARG A 84 -9.33 -8.13 -8.54
N VAL A 85 -8.92 -6.87 -8.38
CA VAL A 85 -8.84 -5.92 -9.49
C VAL A 85 -7.91 -6.45 -10.58
N GLN A 86 -6.73 -6.93 -10.20
CA GLN A 86 -5.76 -7.46 -11.16
C GLN A 86 -6.23 -8.75 -11.83
N ALA A 87 -6.89 -9.64 -11.09
CA ALA A 87 -7.46 -10.87 -11.64
C ALA A 87 -8.52 -10.58 -12.71
N VAL A 88 -9.37 -9.57 -12.50
CA VAL A 88 -10.35 -9.16 -13.52
C VAL A 88 -9.68 -8.52 -14.73
N LYS A 89 -8.63 -7.72 -14.52
CA LYS A 89 -7.83 -7.16 -15.62
C LYS A 89 -7.24 -8.28 -16.47
N ALA A 90 -6.62 -9.28 -15.85
CA ALA A 90 -6.07 -10.45 -16.54
C ALA A 90 -7.15 -11.23 -17.32
N TRP A 91 -8.31 -11.49 -16.70
CA TRP A 91 -9.41 -12.17 -17.38
C TRP A 91 -9.91 -11.39 -18.60
N ARG A 92 -10.05 -10.07 -18.50
CA ARG A 92 -10.45 -9.22 -19.63
C ARG A 92 -9.39 -9.19 -20.74
N SER A 93 -8.11 -9.18 -20.38
CA SER A 93 -7.00 -9.27 -21.34
C SER A 93 -7.01 -10.62 -22.09
N ASP A 94 -7.24 -11.74 -21.39
CA ASP A 94 -7.38 -13.06 -22.00
C ASP A 94 -8.58 -13.10 -22.98
N LEU A 95 -9.74 -12.57 -22.60
CA LEU A 95 -10.89 -12.47 -23.51
C LEU A 95 -10.61 -11.59 -24.74
N SER A 96 -9.85 -10.51 -24.57
CA SER A 96 -9.42 -9.65 -25.68
C SER A 96 -8.47 -10.38 -26.63
N PHE A 97 -7.52 -11.15 -26.07
CA PHE A 97 -6.60 -11.98 -26.83
C PHE A 97 -7.33 -13.05 -27.64
N ARG A 98 -8.27 -13.77 -27.03
CA ARG A 98 -9.09 -14.78 -27.72
C ARG A 98 -9.94 -14.17 -28.84
N GLN A 99 -10.48 -12.98 -28.63
CA GLN A 99 -11.20 -12.26 -29.69
C GLN A 99 -10.27 -11.90 -30.86
N ALA A 100 -9.08 -11.39 -30.58
CA ALA A 100 -8.10 -11.04 -31.61
C ALA A 100 -7.67 -12.28 -32.40
N ALA A 101 -7.41 -13.40 -31.72
CA ALA A 101 -7.10 -14.68 -32.34
C ALA A 101 -8.26 -15.18 -33.24
N ALA A 102 -9.50 -15.12 -32.76
CA ALA A 102 -10.68 -15.47 -33.56
C ALA A 102 -10.88 -14.54 -34.77
N LYS A 103 -10.49 -13.26 -34.66
CA LYS A 103 -10.51 -12.32 -35.78
C LYS A 103 -9.42 -12.63 -36.81
N ALA A 104 -8.20 -12.91 -36.35
CA ALA A 104 -7.07 -13.26 -37.22
C ALA A 104 -7.30 -14.58 -37.97
N ALA A 105 -7.85 -15.59 -37.29
CA ALA A 105 -8.23 -16.87 -37.91
C ALA A 105 -9.30 -16.67 -39.00
N ALA A 106 -10.31 -15.84 -38.76
CA ALA A 106 -11.33 -15.51 -39.76
C ALA A 106 -10.77 -14.70 -40.96
N ALA A 107 -9.61 -14.07 -40.82
CA ALA A 107 -8.93 -13.33 -41.88
C ALA A 107 -7.88 -14.19 -42.61
N GLY A 108 -7.81 -15.50 -42.33
CA GLY A 108 -6.89 -16.42 -43.01
C GLY A 108 -5.45 -16.39 -42.51
N HIS A 109 -5.15 -15.71 -41.39
CA HIS A 109 -3.80 -15.72 -40.83
C HIS A 109 -3.50 -17.03 -40.09
N PRO A 110 -2.35 -17.69 -40.36
CA PRO A 110 -1.95 -18.91 -39.68
C PRO A 110 -1.52 -18.59 -38.24
N GLY A 111 -2.40 -18.86 -37.29
CA GLY A 111 -2.11 -18.79 -35.86
C GLY A 111 -2.84 -19.90 -35.12
N ARG A 112 -2.22 -20.46 -34.07
CA ARG A 112 -2.88 -21.43 -33.17
C ARG A 112 -4.24 -20.86 -32.77
N SER A 113 -5.31 -21.50 -33.25
CA SER A 113 -6.69 -21.09 -32.96
C SER A 113 -6.86 -21.13 -31.44
N ALA A 114 -6.87 -19.96 -30.81
CA ALA A 114 -7.15 -19.82 -29.38
C ALA A 114 -8.67 -19.91 -29.17
N GLY A 115 -9.21 -21.09 -29.49
CA GLY A 115 -10.48 -21.63 -29.02
C GLY A 115 -11.69 -20.70 -28.98
N GLY A 116 -12.53 -20.78 -30.01
CA GLY A 116 -13.96 -20.48 -29.91
C GLY A 116 -14.51 -19.58 -31.02
N SER A 117 -15.74 -19.88 -31.47
CA SER A 117 -16.48 -19.00 -32.37
C SER A 117 -16.75 -17.64 -31.71
N ARG A 118 -16.79 -16.55 -32.51
CA ARG A 118 -17.04 -15.18 -32.02
C ARG A 118 -18.26 -15.08 -31.10
N GLY A 119 -19.32 -15.87 -31.37
CA GLY A 119 -20.54 -15.92 -30.56
C GLY A 119 -20.32 -16.47 -29.14
N ARG A 120 -19.44 -17.46 -28.96
CA ARG A 120 -19.14 -18.06 -27.64
C ARG A 120 -18.39 -17.10 -26.71
N LEU A 121 -17.77 -16.04 -27.25
CA LEU A 121 -17.06 -15.03 -26.47
C LEU A 121 -17.96 -13.89 -25.98
N LEU A 122 -19.20 -13.77 -26.44
CA LEU A 122 -20.11 -12.70 -26.02
C LEU A 122 -20.49 -12.81 -24.53
N VAL A 123 -20.90 -14.00 -24.09
CA VAL A 123 -21.32 -14.25 -22.70
C VAL A 123 -20.17 -13.97 -21.72
N PRO A 124 -18.97 -14.58 -21.87
CA PRO A 124 -17.83 -14.27 -20.98
C PRO A 124 -17.49 -12.78 -20.94
N ARG A 125 -17.66 -12.03 -22.03
CA ARG A 125 -17.37 -10.60 -22.07
C ARG A 125 -18.37 -9.77 -21.27
N VAL A 126 -19.66 -10.04 -21.41
CA VAL A 126 -20.69 -9.35 -20.62
C VAL A 126 -20.50 -9.66 -19.14
N SER A 127 -20.28 -10.94 -18.80
CA SER A 127 -19.99 -11.38 -17.42
C SER A 127 -18.75 -10.69 -16.86
N SER A 128 -17.66 -10.57 -17.65
CA SER A 128 -16.43 -9.90 -17.21
C SER A 128 -16.63 -8.42 -16.93
N LYS A 129 -17.49 -7.72 -17.69
CA LYS A 129 -17.81 -6.31 -17.44
C LYS A 129 -18.62 -6.13 -16.15
N LEU A 130 -19.64 -6.97 -15.93
CA LEU A 130 -20.46 -6.92 -14.72
C LEU A 130 -19.60 -7.23 -13.48
N TYR A 131 -18.80 -8.30 -13.54
CA TYR A 131 -17.89 -8.65 -12.47
C TYR A 131 -16.83 -7.57 -12.22
N SER A 132 -16.31 -6.93 -13.27
CA SER A 132 -15.40 -5.78 -13.15
C SER A 132 -16.03 -4.60 -12.42
N LYS A 133 -17.29 -4.26 -12.71
CA LYS A 133 -18.01 -3.19 -12.00
C LYS A 133 -18.23 -3.55 -10.53
N TRP A 134 -18.58 -4.79 -10.24
CA TRP A 134 -18.74 -5.29 -8.87
C TRP A 134 -17.43 -5.23 -8.07
N VAL A 135 -16.33 -5.73 -8.64
CA VAL A 135 -15.01 -5.67 -8.01
C VAL A 135 -14.57 -4.22 -7.80
N ALA A 136 -14.81 -3.32 -8.77
CA ALA A 136 -14.51 -1.91 -8.64
C ALA A 136 -15.30 -1.23 -7.51
N LEU A 137 -16.60 -1.54 -7.39
CA LEU A 137 -17.43 -1.06 -6.28
C LEU A 137 -16.86 -1.51 -4.94
N ARG A 138 -16.59 -2.81 -4.76
CA ARG A 138 -16.02 -3.34 -3.51
C ARG A 138 -14.62 -2.79 -3.21
N ALA A 139 -13.80 -2.56 -4.24
CA ALA A 139 -12.50 -1.93 -4.11
C ALA A 139 -12.63 -0.48 -3.64
N ARG A 140 -13.55 0.30 -4.21
CA ARG A 140 -13.86 1.67 -3.76
C ARG A 140 -14.32 1.69 -2.31
N GLU A 141 -15.22 0.78 -1.92
CA GLU A 141 -15.66 0.65 -0.53
C GLU A 141 -14.49 0.30 0.42
N THR A 142 -13.50 -0.47 -0.05
CA THR A 142 -12.28 -0.78 0.70
C THR A 142 -11.40 0.45 0.89
N THR A 143 -11.22 1.26 -0.17
CA THR A 143 -10.49 2.54 -0.09
C THR A 143 -11.19 3.51 0.85
N ASN A 144 -12.49 3.71 0.69
CA ASN A 144 -13.30 4.56 1.56
C ASN A 144 -13.20 4.13 3.03
N LEU A 145 -13.19 2.82 3.31
CA LEU A 145 -13.00 2.29 4.67
C LEU A 145 -11.61 2.64 5.22
N GLN A 146 -10.57 2.56 4.39
CA GLN A 146 -9.20 2.87 4.80
C GLN A 146 -9.04 4.37 5.09
N GLU A 147 -9.61 5.24 4.25
CA GLU A 147 -9.65 6.68 4.48
C GLU A 147 -10.36 7.02 5.78
N ARG A 148 -11.56 6.47 6.01
CA ARG A 148 -12.32 6.66 7.25
C ARG A 148 -11.60 6.13 8.49
N ARG A 149 -10.80 5.07 8.37
CA ARG A 149 -9.97 4.57 9.49
C ARG A 149 -8.79 5.48 9.78
N SER A 150 -8.19 6.07 8.76
CA SER A 150 -7.05 6.97 8.92
C SER A 150 -7.40 8.25 9.69
N MET A 151 -8.63 8.74 9.54
CA MET A 151 -9.16 9.91 10.24
C MET A 151 -9.38 9.69 11.75
N LEU A 152 -9.64 8.45 12.20
CA LEU A 152 -9.88 8.08 13.60
C LEU A 152 -10.92 8.95 14.33
N ASP A 153 -11.87 9.53 13.60
CA ASP A 153 -12.74 10.60 14.08
C ASP A 153 -14.11 10.10 14.56
N ALA A 154 -14.50 8.88 14.21
CA ALA A 154 -15.86 8.42 14.46
C ALA A 154 -16.11 8.06 15.93
N PRO A 155 -17.39 8.02 16.37
CA PRO A 155 -17.76 7.74 17.76
C PRO A 155 -17.14 6.45 18.32
N LEU A 156 -17.13 5.37 17.54
CA LEU A 156 -16.53 4.09 17.95
C LEU A 156 -15.02 4.20 18.23
N ASP A 157 -14.30 5.00 17.46
CA ASP A 157 -12.86 5.19 17.62
C ASP A 157 -12.57 6.06 18.86
N ARG A 158 -13.38 7.10 19.08
CA ARG A 158 -13.33 7.93 20.30
C ARG A 158 -13.65 7.13 21.55
N THR A 159 -14.70 6.30 21.54
CA THR A 159 -15.07 5.48 22.70
C THR A 159 -14.04 4.40 22.99
N THR A 160 -13.50 3.72 21.97
CA THR A 160 -12.40 2.77 22.21
C THR A 160 -11.14 3.46 22.72
N THR A 161 -10.81 4.64 22.22
CA THR A 161 -9.68 5.43 22.72
C THR A 161 -9.88 5.83 24.18
N ALA A 162 -11.04 6.40 24.52
CA ALA A 162 -11.40 6.79 25.88
C ALA A 162 -11.41 5.59 26.84
N LEU A 163 -11.92 4.44 26.40
CA LEU A 163 -11.90 3.19 27.17
C LEU A 163 -10.47 2.79 27.54
N TRP A 164 -9.56 2.74 26.56
CA TRP A 164 -8.16 2.37 26.82
C TRP A 164 -7.41 3.42 27.63
N GLN A 165 -7.70 4.71 27.43
CA GLN A 165 -7.16 5.79 28.27
C GLN A 165 -7.63 5.64 29.72
N LYS A 166 -8.91 5.35 29.95
CA LYS A 166 -9.46 5.15 31.30
C LYS A 166 -8.89 3.90 31.98
N LEU A 167 -8.83 2.78 31.26
CA LEU A 167 -8.35 1.50 31.81
C LEU A 167 -6.83 1.46 32.04
N MET A 168 -6.03 2.05 31.14
CA MET A 168 -4.57 1.91 31.17
C MET A 168 -3.81 3.20 31.53
N LYS A 169 -4.49 4.35 31.62
CA LYS A 169 -3.87 5.67 31.89
C LYS A 169 -2.64 5.91 31.00
N GLN A 170 -1.48 6.12 31.61
CA GLN A 170 -0.19 6.36 30.95
C GLN A 170 0.34 5.17 30.15
N ARG A 171 -0.23 3.97 30.27
CA ARG A 171 0.18 2.78 29.50
C ARG A 171 -0.71 2.51 28.28
N SER A 172 -1.71 3.35 28.03
CA SER A 172 -2.68 3.20 26.94
C SER A 172 -2.04 3.19 25.55
N TRP A 173 -0.92 3.91 25.37
CA TRP A 173 -0.15 3.93 24.12
C TRP A 173 0.32 2.54 23.69
N ARG A 174 0.56 1.59 24.61
CA ARG A 174 0.92 0.19 24.28
C ARG A 174 -0.16 -0.50 23.45
N ARG A 175 -1.43 -0.11 23.65
CA ARG A 175 -2.57 -0.67 22.92
C ARG A 175 -2.93 0.17 21.69
N LEU A 176 -2.85 1.49 21.81
CA LEU A 176 -3.28 2.43 20.77
C LEU A 176 -2.24 2.60 19.66
N MET A 177 -0.95 2.61 20.02
CA MET A 177 0.18 2.86 19.12
C MET A 177 1.34 1.89 19.37
N PRO A 178 1.12 0.56 19.18
CA PRO A 178 2.18 -0.44 19.39
C PRO A 178 3.36 -0.26 18.43
N ASN A 179 3.16 0.41 17.29
CA ASN A 179 4.18 0.73 16.30
C ASN A 179 5.29 1.65 16.82
N LEU A 180 5.10 2.30 17.98
CA LEU A 180 6.16 3.06 18.65
C LEU A 180 7.27 2.15 19.22
N TRP A 181 6.99 0.85 19.35
CA TRP A 181 8.00 -0.15 19.73
C TRP A 181 8.69 -0.78 18.51
N ASP A 182 8.42 -0.31 17.30
CA ASP A 182 9.07 -0.79 16.08
C ASP A 182 10.40 -0.04 15.87
N PHE A 183 11.38 -0.35 16.74
CA PHE A 183 12.72 0.24 16.75
C PHE A 183 13.77 -0.68 16.13
#